data_AF-A0A7S8ER54-F1
#
_entry.id   AF-A0A7S8ER54-F1
#
_cell.length_a   1.000
_cell.length_b   1.000
_cell.length_c   1.000
_cell.angle_alpha   90.00
_cell.angle_beta   90.00
_cell.angle_gamma   90.00
#
_symmetry.space_group_name_H-M   'P 1'
#
loop_
_entity.id
_entity.type
_entity.pdbx_description
1 polymer ?
#
loop_
_entity_poly.entity_id
_entity_poly.type
_entity_poly.pdbx_seq_one_letter_code
_entity_poly.pdbx_strand_id
1 'polypeptide(L)'
;MLAKLIAATLATAAGSFAIAFGLPPETATAPVYQIEVTTYDGQLFIAGSGDDCRAAWQGAVVPKGWQEIVCVQAGQAELFPFPVISLLTGE
;
A
#
# COMPACT_ATOMS: atom_id res chain seq x y z
N MET A 1 -57.20 15.26 -12.18
CA MET A 1 -56.04 15.64 -11.36
C MET A 1 -55.42 14.36 -10.83
N LEU A 2 -54.55 13.77 -11.64
CA LEU A 2 -53.95 12.45 -11.44
C LEU A 2 -52.44 12.65 -11.54
N ALA A 3 -51.75 12.77 -10.40
CA ALA A 3 -50.32 12.50 -10.24
C ALA A 3 -49.83 13.10 -8.92
N LYS A 4 -49.58 12.23 -7.95
CA LYS A 4 -48.32 12.14 -7.17
C LYS A 4 -48.57 11.34 -5.90
N LEU A 5 -48.76 10.04 -6.10
CA LEU A 5 -48.13 9.05 -5.25
C LEU A 5 -46.61 9.23 -5.36
N ILE A 6 -45.89 9.16 -4.23
CA ILE A 6 -44.51 8.69 -4.00
C ILE A 6 -44.21 9.14 -2.55
N ALA A 7 -44.54 8.29 -1.57
CA ALA A 7 -43.58 7.44 -0.88
C ALA A 7 -42.74 8.22 0.17
N ALA A 8 -43.40 8.61 1.26
CA ALA A 8 -42.74 8.95 2.52
C ALA A 8 -42.74 7.68 3.38
N THR A 9 -41.89 6.72 3.04
CA THR A 9 -41.62 5.52 3.82
C THR A 9 -40.12 5.43 4.07
N LEU A 10 -39.76 4.90 5.26
CA LEU A 10 -38.43 4.73 5.83
C LEU A 10 -37.97 6.00 6.58
N ALA A 11 -38.36 6.27 7.83
CA ALA A 11 -38.30 5.42 9.02
C ALA A 11 -36.94 4.72 9.18
N THR A 12 -36.18 5.19 10.18
CA THR A 12 -35.17 4.44 10.92
C THR A 12 -33.80 4.23 10.25
N ALA A 13 -32.93 5.21 10.44
CA ALA A 13 -31.56 4.93 10.87
C ALA A 13 -31.24 6.02 11.92
N ALA A 14 -31.72 5.86 13.16
CA ALA A 14 -30.89 5.29 14.22
C ALA A 14 -29.45 5.80 14.05
N GLY A 15 -29.16 6.91 14.74
CA GLY A 15 -27.82 7.46 14.85
C GLY A 15 -26.87 6.37 15.27
N SER A 16 -26.12 5.86 14.29
CA SER A 16 -24.89 5.15 14.54
C SER A 16 -23.98 6.16 15.21
N PHE A 17 -23.91 6.08 16.54
CA PHE A 17 -22.81 6.63 17.31
C PHE A 17 -21.53 6.12 16.66
N ALA A 18 -20.96 6.93 15.77
CA ALA A 18 -19.58 6.80 15.37
C ALA A 18 -18.78 7.16 16.61
N ILE A 19 -18.53 6.17 17.46
CA ILE A 19 -17.49 6.25 18.47
C ILE A 19 -16.21 6.34 17.65
N ALA A 20 -15.82 7.59 17.36
CA ALA A 20 -14.50 7.92 16.87
C ALA A 20 -13.55 7.59 18.02
N PHE A 21 -13.19 6.31 18.14
CA PHE A 21 -12.04 5.90 18.91
C PHE A 21 -10.87 6.64 18.28
N GLY A 22 -10.36 7.63 19.02
CA GLY A 22 -9.10 8.29 18.77
C GLY A 22 -7.98 7.28 18.90
N LEU A 23 -7.81 6.46 17.87
CA LEU A 23 -6.50 5.92 17.57
C LEU A 23 -5.75 7.10 16.96
N PRO A 24 -4.70 7.64 17.61
CA PRO A 24 -3.77 8.46 16.87
C PRO A 24 -3.38 7.66 15.62
N PRO A 25 -3.31 8.25 14.41
CA PRO A 25 -2.63 7.58 13.34
C PRO A 25 -1.23 7.33 13.88
N GLU A 26 -0.94 6.08 14.24
CA GLU A 26 0.42 5.67 14.43
C GLU A 26 1.00 5.77 13.02
N THR A 27 1.49 6.96 12.70
CA THR A 27 2.38 7.19 11.57
C THR A 27 3.66 6.45 11.94
N ALA A 28 3.58 5.12 11.98
CA ALA A 28 4.74 4.28 11.80
C ALA A 28 5.21 4.65 10.41
N THR A 29 6.16 5.59 10.34
CA THR A 29 6.80 6.01 9.11
C THR A 29 7.20 4.72 8.41
N ALA A 30 6.49 4.40 7.32
CA ALA A 30 6.81 3.22 6.54
C ALA A 30 8.29 3.38 6.12
N PRO A 31 9.12 2.32 6.28
CA PRO A 31 10.53 2.44 5.96
C PRO A 31 10.65 2.89 4.51
N VAL A 32 11.48 3.90 4.25
CA VAL A 32 11.60 4.49 2.92
C VAL A 32 12.46 3.60 2.02
N TYR A 33 13.38 2.82 2.58
CA TYR A 33 14.28 1.94 1.85
C TYR A 33 14.29 0.52 2.41
N GLN A 34 14.50 -0.45 1.52
CA GLN A 34 14.61 -1.87 1.83
C GLN A 34 15.80 -2.51 1.09
N ILE A 35 16.44 -3.48 1.73
CA ILE A 35 17.49 -4.32 1.14
C ILE A 35 16.82 -5.56 0.57
N GLU A 36 16.77 -5.63 -0.74
CA GLU A 36 16.31 -6.79 -1.49
C GLU A 36 17.49 -7.69 -1.83
N VAL A 37 17.35 -8.98 -1.54
CA VAL A 37 18.36 -10.01 -1.79
C VAL A 37 17.76 -11.05 -2.70
N THR A 38 18.33 -11.22 -3.88
CA THR A 38 17.99 -12.29 -4.80
C THR A 38 18.96 -13.45 -4.60
N THR A 39 18.45 -14.63 -4.32
CA THR A 39 19.25 -15.86 -4.21
C THR A 39 19.51 -16.50 -5.57
N TYR A 40 20.50 -17.41 -5.65
CA TYR A 40 20.78 -18.15 -6.88
C TYR A 40 19.61 -19.03 -7.36
N ASP A 41 18.65 -19.32 -6.48
CA ASP A 41 17.40 -20.03 -6.83
C ASP A 41 16.35 -19.08 -7.44
N GLY A 42 16.67 -17.78 -7.56
CA GLY A 42 15.76 -16.75 -8.09
C GLY A 42 14.76 -16.22 -7.07
N GLN A 43 14.87 -16.58 -5.80
CA GLN A 43 13.97 -16.09 -4.75
C GLN A 43 14.44 -14.72 -4.23
N LEU A 44 13.51 -13.76 -4.15
CA LEU A 44 13.71 -12.42 -3.61
C LEU A 44 13.33 -12.36 -2.13
N PHE A 45 14.20 -11.79 -1.31
CA PHE A 45 14.01 -11.61 0.13
C PHE A 45 14.25 -10.17 0.55
N ILE A 46 13.45 -9.66 1.48
CA ILE A 46 13.75 -8.41 2.18
C ILE A 46 14.68 -8.74 3.34
N ALA A 47 15.97 -8.43 3.21
CA ALA A 47 16.95 -8.67 4.25
C ALA A 47 16.91 -7.62 5.35
N GLY A 48 16.49 -6.38 5.05
CA GLY A 48 16.41 -5.30 6.04
C GLY A 48 15.66 -4.07 5.49
N SER A 49 15.27 -3.15 6.36
CA SER A 49 14.54 -1.93 6.01
C SER A 49 14.90 -0.76 6.93
N GLY A 50 14.75 0.48 6.43
CA GLY A 50 15.08 1.69 7.18
C GLY A 50 14.80 2.98 6.41
N ASP A 51 15.10 4.11 7.03
CA ASP A 51 14.87 5.44 6.44
C ASP A 51 15.85 5.79 5.30
N ASP A 52 16.99 5.10 5.24
CA ASP A 52 18.02 5.20 4.19
C ASP A 52 18.67 3.83 3.98
N CYS A 53 19.33 3.62 2.83
CA CYS A 53 20.05 2.37 2.53
C CYS A 53 21.04 1.97 3.63
N ARG A 54 21.73 2.95 4.23
CA ARG A 54 22.68 2.67 5.32
C ARG A 54 21.97 2.13 6.57
N ALA A 55 20.81 2.69 6.92
CA ALA A 55 20.02 2.23 8.05
C ALA A 55 19.43 0.85 7.77
N ALA A 56 18.92 0.63 6.56
CA ALA A 56 18.38 -0.65 6.12
C ALA A 56 19.42 -1.79 6.20
N TRP A 57 20.70 -1.49 5.94
CA TRP A 57 21.81 -2.44 6.07
C TRP A 57 22.20 -2.79 7.51
N GLN A 58 21.97 -1.90 8.49
CA GLN A 58 22.44 -2.11 9.87
C GLN A 58 21.70 -3.26 10.58
N GLY A 59 20.46 -3.54 10.18
CA GLY A 59 19.66 -4.67 10.66
C GLY A 59 19.53 -5.80 9.64
N ALA A 60 20.24 -5.73 8.50
CA ALA A 60 20.00 -6.65 7.40
C ALA A 60 20.51 -8.07 7.69
N VAL A 61 19.64 -9.07 7.52
CA VAL A 61 20.01 -10.49 7.59
C VAL A 61 20.04 -11.05 6.17
N VAL A 62 21.25 -11.14 5.61
CA VAL A 62 21.45 -11.64 4.25
C VAL A 62 21.57 -13.17 4.28
N PRO A 63 20.72 -13.92 3.56
CA PRO A 63 20.82 -15.37 3.47
C PRO A 63 22.12 -15.81 2.77
N LYS A 64 22.65 -16.98 3.13
CA LYS A 64 23.79 -17.58 2.41
C LYS A 64 23.33 -18.00 1.01
N GLY A 65 24.20 -17.82 0.00
CA GLY A 65 23.87 -18.17 -1.39
C GLY A 65 23.07 -17.08 -2.12
N TRP A 66 23.36 -15.80 -1.84
CA TRP A 66 22.81 -14.68 -2.58
C TRP A 66 23.56 -14.46 -3.90
N GLN A 67 22.82 -14.12 -4.94
CA GLN A 67 23.34 -13.73 -6.25
C GLN A 67 23.48 -12.21 -6.35
N GLU A 68 22.48 -11.47 -5.86
CA GLU A 68 22.41 -10.03 -5.97
C GLU A 68 21.80 -9.42 -4.70
N ILE A 69 22.28 -8.23 -4.33
CA ILE A 69 21.72 -7.44 -3.24
C ILE A 69 21.56 -6.00 -3.71
N VAL A 70 20.34 -5.48 -3.61
CA VAL A 70 19.99 -4.13 -4.06
C VAL A 70 19.30 -3.40 -2.92
N CYS A 71 19.65 -2.13 -2.72
CA CYS A 71 18.83 -1.25 -1.89
C CYS A 71 17.82 -0.53 -2.79
N VAL A 72 16.54 -0.67 -2.51
CA VAL A 72 15.46 -0.01 -3.27
C VAL A 72 14.60 0.83 -2.34
N GLN A 73 13.92 1.83 -2.90
CA GLN A 73 12.95 2.62 -2.15
C GLN A 73 11.65 1.81 -2.00
N ALA A 74 11.24 1.55 -0.77
CA ALA A 74 10.00 0.83 -0.49
C ALA A 74 8.79 1.68 -0.97
N GLY A 75 7.86 1.05 -1.67
CA GLY A 75 6.69 1.74 -2.25
C GLY A 75 6.81 2.13 -3.73
N GLN A 76 7.92 1.83 -4.40
CA GLN A 76 8.01 1.97 -5.87
C GLN A 76 7.20 0.89 -6.63
N ALA A 77 6.63 -0.10 -5.94
CA ALA A 77 5.80 -1.14 -6.54
C ALA A 77 4.34 -0.71 -6.83
N GLU A 78 3.85 0.39 -6.26
CA GLU A 78 2.44 0.80 -6.37
C GLU A 78 2.18 1.93 -7.38
N LEU A 79 3.22 2.45 -8.04
CA LEU A 79 3.11 3.54 -9.01
C LEU A 79 3.18 3.11 -10.48
N PHE A 80 2.95 1.82 -10.74
CA PHE A 80 2.44 1.38 -12.04
C PHE A 80 0.95 1.01 -11.95
N PRO A 81 0.02 1.98 -11.94
CA PRO A 81 -1.29 1.75 -12.52
C PRO A 81 -1.12 1.74 -14.05
N PHE A 82 -0.48 0.70 -14.60
CA PHE A 82 -0.79 0.33 -15.97
C PHE A 82 -2.09 -0.49 -15.92
N PRO A 83 -3.12 -0.08 -16.68
CA PRO A 83 -2.92 0.15 -18.09
C PRO A 83 -3.09 1.62 -18.50
N VAL A 84 -2.09 2.15 -19.20
CA VAL A 84 -2.33 3.13 -20.27
C VAL A 84 -3.01 2.37 -21.42
N ILE A 85 -4.23 1.89 -21.18
CA ILE A 85 -5.17 1.34 -22.15
C ILE A 85 -6.55 1.77 -21.66
N SER A 86 -6.93 3.03 -21.90
CA SER A 86 -8.32 3.50 -22.06
C SER A 86 -8.37 5.03 -22.02
N LEU A 87 -7.68 5.74 -22.93
CA LEU A 87 -8.05 7.13 -23.21
C LEU A 87 -7.51 7.66 -24.55
N LEU A 88 -7.61 6.87 -25.62
CA LEU A 88 -7.65 7.38 -26.99
C LEU A 88 -8.51 6.44 -27.86
N THR A 89 -9.80 6.38 -27.53
CA THR A 89 -10.84 6.12 -28.53
C THR A 89 -11.87 7.25 -28.38
N GLY A 90 -12.11 7.98 -29.47
CA GLY A 90 -12.97 9.17 -29.56
C GLY A 90 -12.12 10.45 -29.57
N GLU A 91 -11.96 11.19 -30.66
CA GLU A 91 -12.79 11.39 -31.87
C GLU A 91 -11.92 11.56 -33.13
#